data_AF-A0A976K7W8-F1
#
_entry.id   AF-A0A976K7W8-F1
#
_cell.length_a   1.000
_cell.length_b   1.000
_cell.length_c   1.000
_cell.angle_alpha   90.00
_cell.angle_beta   90.00
_cell.angle_gamma   90.00
#
_symmetry.space_group_name_H-M   'P 1'
#
loop_
_entity.id
_entity.type
_entity.pdbx_description
1 polymer ?
#
loop_
_entity_poly.entity_id
_entity_poly.type
_entity_poly.pdbx_seq_one_letter_code
_entity_poly.pdbx_strand_id
1 'polypeptide(L)'
;MSSSRLSIYSPQVPVPTIAVVLLGFLFSAAHAVAVDFSDRQRESLAAVFYRGNPLPPPPTDLELKEIRTKARKAPRWERRLLKRLYGRDRELWVYATRDSDGDGIFDFRVSDYYGRFLEGDTDLDGDGIVNILDGRPFRVDQSQGTGSPLPPHLDWEAQGKPAEMVRIQRELYSRYGIVLVERTESFTPELARAVWDTVTRVYPRVFAREGSLPTLKTIATEDYSLLDPDDPEGATDFAQVLAATQTLVIYRRGVESPPAIQLGFMSHEIGHNIQFALDYDEKRQQEIILLPLAFTSWWSPTVGRRYRWRSTRATSSPSSGPSTCRSNPTTISTATRRSETGKSG
;
A
#
# COMPACT_ATOMS: atom_id res chain seq x y z
N MET A 1 -14.04 -53.45 7.13
CA MET A 1 -13.58 -52.42 6.17
C MET A 1 -14.80 -51.72 5.62
N SER A 2 -15.13 -50.56 6.20
CA SER A 2 -16.29 -49.73 5.82
C SER A 2 -15.77 -48.30 5.67
N SER A 3 -15.98 -47.70 4.50
CA SER A 3 -15.56 -46.33 4.17
C SER A 3 -16.73 -45.39 4.42
N SER A 4 -16.62 -44.58 5.46
CA SER A 4 -17.59 -43.54 5.81
C SER A 4 -17.24 -42.26 5.06
N ARG A 5 -18.09 -41.87 4.10
CA ARG A 5 -18.09 -40.53 3.49
C ARG A 5 -18.71 -39.53 4.46
N LEU A 6 -17.93 -38.57 4.93
CA LEU A 6 -18.41 -37.38 5.63
C LEU A 6 -18.94 -36.38 4.59
N SER A 7 -20.26 -36.30 4.50
CA SER A 7 -20.98 -35.22 3.82
C SER A 7 -21.02 -34.02 4.77
N ILE A 8 -20.34 -32.93 4.42
CA ILE A 8 -20.48 -31.65 5.11
C ILE A 8 -21.55 -30.87 4.35
N TYR A 9 -22.73 -30.81 4.97
CA TYR A 9 -23.82 -29.92 4.63
C TYR A 9 -23.35 -28.47 4.83
N SER A 10 -23.28 -27.69 3.76
CA SER A 10 -23.13 -26.23 3.85
C SER A 10 -24.53 -25.60 3.76
N PRO A 11 -25.02 -24.87 4.77
CA PRO A 11 -26.31 -24.21 4.67
C PRO A 11 -26.19 -23.04 3.68
N GLN A 12 -26.96 -23.11 2.59
CA GLN A 12 -27.18 -21.97 1.70
C GLN A 12 -27.90 -20.86 2.47
N VAL A 13 -27.15 -19.89 2.97
CA VAL A 13 -27.68 -18.60 3.38
C VAL A 13 -27.68 -17.71 2.13
N PRO A 14 -28.81 -17.10 1.73
CA PRO A 14 -28.82 -16.13 0.65
C PRO A 14 -28.02 -14.89 1.10
N VAL A 15 -26.82 -14.73 0.55
CA VAL A 15 -26.00 -13.54 0.74
C VAL A 15 -26.69 -12.38 0.02
N PRO A 16 -26.96 -11.24 0.67
CA PRO A 16 -27.43 -10.04 -0.03
C PRO A 16 -26.37 -9.60 -1.04
N THR A 17 -26.81 -9.32 -2.27
CA THR A 17 -26.01 -9.22 -3.50
C THR A 17 -24.90 -8.14 -3.52
N ILE A 18 -24.74 -7.27 -2.50
CA ILE A 18 -23.71 -6.20 -2.46
C ILE A 18 -23.27 -5.88 -1.00
N ALA A 19 -23.09 -6.86 -0.09
CA ALA A 19 -22.61 -6.52 1.26
C ALA A 19 -21.62 -7.52 1.86
N VAL A 20 -20.36 -7.06 2.00
CA VAL A 20 -19.40 -7.11 3.14
C VAL A 20 -18.01 -6.91 2.49
N VAL A 21 -17.28 -5.80 2.65
CA VAL A 21 -16.50 -5.38 3.84
C VAL A 21 -16.49 -3.85 3.94
N LEU A 22 -17.08 -3.29 5.01
CA LEU A 22 -16.98 -1.87 5.39
C LEU A 22 -16.86 -1.80 6.91
N LEU A 23 -15.63 -1.64 7.40
CA LEU A 23 -15.35 -1.39 8.82
C LEU A 23 -14.23 -0.36 8.92
N GLY A 24 -14.61 0.90 9.14
CA GLY A 24 -13.67 2.02 9.26
C GLY A 24 -14.33 3.40 9.41
N PHE A 25 -14.85 3.68 10.61
CA PHE A 25 -15.15 4.99 11.22
C PHE A 25 -15.95 6.11 10.50
N LEU A 26 -17.00 6.54 11.22
CA LEU A 26 -17.73 7.81 11.09
C LEU A 26 -16.86 9.01 11.49
N PHE A 27 -17.06 10.12 10.77
CA PHE A 27 -16.58 11.51 10.95
C PHE A 27 -15.38 11.94 10.09
N SER A 28 -15.66 12.59 8.96
CA SER A 28 -15.31 14.01 8.79
C SER A 28 -16.15 14.65 7.70
N ALA A 29 -16.70 15.82 8.00
CA ALA A 29 -17.52 16.62 7.11
C ALA A 29 -16.68 17.73 6.49
N ALA A 30 -16.92 17.97 5.19
CA ALA A 30 -17.03 19.26 4.51
C ALA A 30 -16.12 19.43 3.28
N HIS A 31 -16.76 19.99 2.23
CA HIS A 31 -16.22 20.54 0.98
C HIS A 31 -15.88 19.56 -0.15
N ALA A 32 -16.92 19.04 -0.82
CA ALA A 32 -16.81 18.70 -2.24
C ALA A 32 -17.24 19.93 -3.05
N VAL A 33 -16.27 20.74 -3.48
CA VAL A 33 -16.45 21.63 -4.63
C VAL A 33 -16.70 20.73 -5.84
N ALA A 34 -17.68 21.06 -6.67
CA ALA A 34 -18.02 20.32 -7.89
C ALA A 34 -16.91 20.48 -8.95
N VAL A 35 -15.76 19.85 -8.72
CA VAL A 35 -14.81 19.49 -9.76
C VAL A 35 -15.41 18.28 -10.48
N ASP A 36 -15.21 18.16 -11.79
CA ASP A 36 -15.69 17.00 -12.56
C ASP A 36 -14.89 15.75 -12.12
N PHE A 37 -15.35 15.11 -11.05
CA PHE A 37 -14.69 13.96 -10.42
C PHE A 37 -14.56 12.77 -11.38
N SER A 38 -15.34 12.73 -12.47
CA SER A 38 -15.42 11.61 -13.38
C SER A 38 -14.10 11.34 -14.11
N ASP A 39 -13.39 12.38 -14.55
CA ASP A 39 -12.10 12.23 -15.23
C ASP A 39 -11.02 11.69 -14.28
N ARG A 40 -10.90 12.26 -13.07
CA ARG A 40 -9.96 11.77 -12.04
C ARG A 40 -10.26 10.33 -11.60
N GLN A 41 -11.53 9.93 -11.60
CA GLN A 41 -11.94 8.56 -11.28
C GLN A 41 -11.57 7.59 -12.41
N ARG A 42 -11.74 8.01 -13.67
CA ARG A 42 -11.31 7.24 -14.83
C ARG A 42 -9.79 7.13 -14.91
N GLU A 43 -9.06 8.19 -14.60
CA GLU A 43 -7.61 8.18 -14.46
C GLU A 43 -7.16 7.20 -13.37
N SER A 44 -7.90 7.10 -12.26
CA SER A 44 -7.58 6.13 -11.20
C SER A 44 -7.70 4.68 -11.66
N LEU A 45 -8.56 4.36 -12.64
CA LEU A 45 -8.57 3.02 -13.23
C LEU A 45 -7.20 2.70 -13.84
N ALA A 46 -6.60 3.63 -14.59
CA ALA A 46 -5.27 3.42 -15.15
C ALA A 46 -4.18 3.28 -14.08
N ALA A 47 -4.34 3.90 -12.91
CA ALA A 47 -3.41 3.77 -11.79
C ALA A 47 -3.53 2.44 -11.04
N VAL A 48 -4.71 1.81 -11.00
CA VAL A 48 -4.85 0.44 -10.47
C VAL A 48 -4.00 -0.54 -11.28
N PHE A 49 -3.90 -0.32 -12.59
CA PHE A 49 -3.13 -1.19 -13.47
C PHE A 49 -1.68 -0.73 -13.60
N TYR A 50 -0.82 -1.73 -13.69
CA TYR A 50 0.61 -1.56 -13.84
C TYR A 50 0.93 -0.92 -15.19
N ARG A 51 1.92 -0.02 -15.23
CA ARG A 51 2.34 0.65 -16.47
C ARG A 51 2.68 -0.40 -17.53
N GLY A 52 2.01 -0.32 -18.66
CA GLY A 52 2.20 -1.25 -19.77
C GLY A 52 1.31 -2.50 -19.75
N ASN A 53 0.50 -2.69 -18.70
CA ASN A 53 -0.55 -3.72 -18.66
C ASN A 53 -1.82 -3.22 -19.42
N PRO A 54 -2.71 -4.11 -19.90
CA PRO A 54 -3.94 -3.68 -20.53
C PRO A 54 -4.84 -2.99 -19.51
N LEU A 55 -5.53 -1.93 -19.95
CA LEU A 55 -6.58 -1.29 -19.16
C LEU A 55 -7.82 -2.18 -19.09
N PRO A 56 -8.71 -1.97 -18.10
CA PRO A 56 -9.98 -2.66 -18.02
C PRO A 56 -10.76 -2.54 -19.31
N PRO A 57 -11.39 -3.63 -19.79
CA PRO A 57 -12.28 -3.53 -20.92
C PRO A 57 -13.42 -2.56 -20.59
N PRO A 58 -13.86 -1.74 -21.56
CA PRO A 58 -15.01 -0.87 -21.38
C PRO A 58 -16.26 -1.69 -21.02
N PRO A 59 -17.21 -1.14 -20.25
CA PRO A 59 -18.48 -1.79 -19.99
C PRO A 59 -19.21 -2.17 -21.27
N THR A 60 -19.71 -3.40 -21.30
CA THR A 60 -20.57 -3.89 -22.37
C THR A 60 -21.98 -3.29 -22.27
N ASP A 61 -22.73 -3.30 -23.37
CA ASP A 61 -24.15 -2.90 -23.37
C ASP A 61 -25.00 -3.70 -22.38
N LEU A 62 -24.64 -4.97 -22.18
CA LEU A 62 -25.29 -5.85 -21.21
C LEU A 62 -25.03 -5.35 -19.79
N GLU A 63 -23.78 -5.11 -19.42
CA GLU A 63 -23.42 -4.57 -18.09
C GLU A 63 -24.09 -3.21 -17.83
N LEU A 64 -24.14 -2.32 -18.83
CA LEU A 64 -24.80 -1.02 -18.73
C LEU A 64 -26.33 -1.14 -18.53
N LYS A 65 -26.94 -2.18 -19.10
CA LYS A 65 -28.36 -2.49 -18.88
C LYS A 65 -28.60 -3.12 -17.51
N GLU A 66 -27.70 -4.00 -17.08
CA GLU A 66 -27.76 -4.69 -15.80
C GLU A 66 -27.56 -3.74 -14.63
N ILE A 67 -26.57 -2.83 -14.70
CA ILE A 67 -26.29 -1.88 -13.62
C ILE A 67 -27.49 -0.98 -13.35
N ARG A 68 -28.27 -0.64 -14.40
CA ARG A 68 -29.53 0.11 -14.23
C ARG A 68 -30.56 -0.67 -13.41
N THR A 69 -30.61 -1.99 -13.60
CA THR A 69 -31.51 -2.89 -12.88
C THR A 69 -31.01 -3.15 -11.47
N LYS A 70 -29.73 -3.47 -11.29
CA LYS A 70 -29.04 -3.62 -10.01
C LYS A 70 -29.22 -2.35 -9.16
N ALA A 71 -28.88 -1.18 -9.70
CA ALA A 71 -29.05 0.10 -9.04
C ALA A 71 -30.51 0.46 -8.75
N ARG A 72 -31.53 -0.16 -9.38
CA ARG A 72 -32.94 0.06 -8.96
C ARG A 72 -33.31 -0.78 -7.75
N LYS A 73 -32.79 -2.02 -7.68
CA LYS A 73 -33.04 -2.99 -6.62
C LYS A 73 -32.15 -2.80 -5.39
N ALA A 74 -31.00 -2.14 -5.55
CA ALA A 74 -30.04 -1.88 -4.49
C ALA A 74 -30.65 -1.07 -3.31
N PRO A 75 -30.22 -1.34 -2.06
CA PRO A 75 -30.54 -0.54 -0.89
C PRO A 75 -30.41 0.97 -1.11
N ARG A 76 -31.24 1.77 -0.42
CA ARG A 76 -31.26 3.23 -0.57
C ARG A 76 -29.91 3.89 -0.28
N TRP A 77 -29.09 3.31 0.59
CA TRP A 77 -27.79 3.87 0.96
C TRP A 77 -26.74 3.64 -0.14
N GLU A 78 -26.63 2.43 -0.71
CA GLU A 78 -25.72 2.13 -1.83
C GLU A 78 -25.98 3.02 -3.04
N ARG A 79 -27.25 3.16 -3.41
CA ARG A 79 -27.64 4.06 -4.52
C ARG A 79 -27.27 5.51 -4.27
N ARG A 80 -27.32 5.96 -3.01
CA ARG A 80 -26.91 7.31 -2.63
C ARG A 80 -25.39 7.44 -2.68
N LEU A 81 -24.66 6.41 -2.27
CA LEU A 81 -23.19 6.38 -2.35
C LEU A 81 -22.72 6.43 -3.81
N LEU A 82 -23.19 5.53 -4.68
CA LEU A 82 -22.82 5.54 -6.11
C LEU A 82 -23.16 6.87 -6.80
N LYS A 83 -24.32 7.46 -6.50
CA LYS A 83 -24.68 8.79 -7.02
C LYS A 83 -23.81 9.91 -6.47
N ARG A 84 -23.40 9.81 -5.20
CA ARG A 84 -22.53 10.80 -4.57
C ARG A 84 -21.13 10.76 -5.16
N LEU A 85 -20.59 9.55 -5.36
CA LEU A 85 -19.23 9.35 -5.87
C LEU A 85 -19.16 9.62 -7.38
N TYR A 86 -20.07 9.07 -8.17
CA TYR A 86 -19.94 9.00 -9.64
C TYR A 86 -21.06 9.75 -10.38
N GLY A 87 -21.94 10.46 -9.66
CA GLY A 87 -23.03 11.21 -10.28
C GLY A 87 -24.00 10.32 -11.05
N ARG A 88 -24.06 10.50 -12.37
CA ARG A 88 -24.90 9.71 -13.30
C ARG A 88 -24.08 8.86 -14.27
N ASP A 89 -22.77 8.80 -14.07
CA ASP A 89 -21.87 8.04 -14.92
C ASP A 89 -22.07 6.54 -14.66
N ARG A 90 -22.73 5.88 -15.62
CA ARG A 90 -23.07 4.46 -15.49
C ARG A 90 -21.89 3.55 -15.75
N GLU A 91 -20.89 4.02 -16.49
CA GLU A 91 -19.69 3.21 -16.73
C GLU A 91 -18.92 3.07 -15.42
N LEU A 92 -18.74 4.17 -14.69
CA LEU A 92 -18.12 4.14 -13.36
C LEU A 92 -18.90 3.29 -12.36
N TRP A 93 -20.24 3.26 -12.45
CA TRP A 93 -21.04 2.35 -11.63
C TRP A 93 -20.82 0.89 -12.00
N VAL A 94 -20.60 0.56 -13.28
CA VAL A 94 -20.25 -0.80 -13.69
C VAL A 94 -18.91 -1.18 -13.08
N TYR A 95 -17.86 -0.38 -13.27
CA TYR A 95 -16.55 -0.65 -12.68
C TYR A 95 -16.64 -0.82 -11.15
N ALA A 96 -17.38 0.04 -10.44
CA ALA A 96 -17.54 -0.04 -8.99
C ALA A 96 -18.27 -1.29 -8.48
N THR A 97 -18.88 -2.08 -9.36
CA THR A 97 -19.66 -3.28 -9.00
C THR A 97 -19.33 -4.47 -9.88
N ARG A 98 -18.22 -4.40 -10.64
CA ARG A 98 -17.76 -5.47 -11.49
C ARG A 98 -17.07 -6.53 -10.62
N ASP A 99 -17.37 -7.77 -10.97
CA ASP A 99 -16.87 -9.01 -10.38
C ASP A 99 -16.74 -9.94 -11.59
N SER A 100 -15.53 -9.98 -12.16
CA SER A 100 -15.25 -10.51 -13.48
C SER A 100 -15.20 -12.04 -13.49
N ASP A 101 -14.69 -12.66 -12.43
CA ASP A 101 -14.61 -14.12 -12.28
C ASP A 101 -15.82 -14.71 -11.50
N GLY A 102 -16.59 -13.86 -10.80
CA GLY A 102 -17.80 -14.24 -10.10
C GLY A 102 -17.56 -14.87 -8.73
N ASP A 103 -16.39 -14.66 -8.12
CA ASP A 103 -16.03 -15.21 -6.82
C ASP A 103 -16.65 -14.43 -5.62
N GLY A 104 -17.26 -13.28 -5.92
CA GLY A 104 -17.90 -12.40 -4.96
C GLY A 104 -16.99 -11.28 -4.43
N ILE A 105 -15.75 -11.19 -4.91
CA ILE A 105 -14.83 -10.08 -4.70
C ILE A 105 -14.96 -9.14 -5.89
N PHE A 106 -15.18 -7.85 -5.63
CA PHE A 106 -15.22 -6.89 -6.73
C PHE A 106 -13.81 -6.66 -7.27
N ASP A 107 -13.71 -6.60 -8.61
CA ASP A 107 -12.49 -6.25 -9.36
C ASP A 107 -11.78 -5.06 -8.72
N PHE A 108 -12.58 -4.06 -8.35
CA PHE A 108 -12.11 -2.82 -7.76
C PHE A 108 -12.70 -2.57 -6.39
N ARG A 109 -11.83 -2.14 -5.47
CA ARG A 109 -12.24 -1.43 -4.26
C ARG A 109 -12.48 0.05 -4.59
N VAL A 110 -13.45 0.65 -3.93
CA VAL A 110 -13.78 2.05 -4.10
C VAL A 110 -13.36 2.82 -2.85
N SER A 111 -12.52 3.83 -3.01
CA SER A 111 -12.16 4.75 -1.93
C SER A 111 -13.39 5.54 -1.46
N ASP A 112 -13.71 5.45 -0.17
CA ASP A 112 -14.88 6.08 0.44
C ASP A 112 -14.86 7.62 0.35
N TYR A 113 -13.67 8.22 0.23
CA TYR A 113 -13.49 9.67 0.27
C TYR A 113 -13.69 10.31 -1.11
N TYR A 114 -13.24 9.65 -2.18
CA TYR A 114 -13.14 10.27 -3.52
C TYR A 114 -13.65 9.40 -4.67
N GLY A 115 -14.09 8.18 -4.39
CA GLY A 115 -14.59 7.26 -5.41
C GLY A 115 -13.50 6.71 -6.33
N ARG A 116 -12.22 6.85 -5.97
CA ARG A 116 -11.12 6.29 -6.75
C ARG A 116 -11.14 4.76 -6.71
N PHE A 117 -10.76 4.15 -7.81
CA PHE A 117 -10.61 2.71 -7.90
C PHE A 117 -9.26 2.28 -7.34
N LEU A 118 -9.28 1.16 -6.63
CA LEU A 118 -8.16 0.47 -6.03
C LEU A 118 -8.22 -0.99 -6.47
N GLU A 119 -7.08 -1.66 -6.53
CA GLU A 119 -7.04 -3.11 -6.72
C GLU A 119 -7.89 -3.78 -5.62
N GLY A 120 -8.94 -4.48 -6.04
CA GLY A 120 -9.90 -5.12 -5.14
C GLY A 120 -9.66 -6.61 -5.09
N ASP A 121 -9.83 -7.23 -6.25
CA ASP A 121 -9.48 -8.60 -6.54
C ASP A 121 -8.06 -8.67 -7.14
N THR A 122 -7.31 -9.68 -6.74
CA THR A 122 -5.93 -9.93 -7.17
C THR A 122 -5.83 -10.93 -8.32
N ASP A 123 -6.93 -11.58 -8.73
CA ASP A 123 -6.98 -12.60 -9.80
C ASP A 123 -8.29 -12.44 -10.62
N LEU A 124 -8.33 -11.39 -11.44
CA LEU A 124 -9.56 -10.88 -12.06
C LEU A 124 -10.29 -11.85 -13.00
N ASP A 125 -9.62 -12.87 -13.51
CA ASP A 125 -10.24 -13.88 -14.36
C ASP A 125 -10.26 -15.29 -13.75
N GLY A 126 -9.74 -15.44 -12.52
CA GLY A 126 -9.80 -16.66 -11.74
C GLY A 126 -8.96 -17.80 -12.31
N ASP A 127 -7.90 -17.50 -13.08
CA ASP A 127 -7.01 -18.51 -13.65
C ASP A 127 -5.90 -18.96 -12.69
N GLY A 128 -5.81 -18.32 -11.52
CA GLY A 128 -4.84 -18.60 -10.46
C GLY A 128 -3.56 -17.79 -10.58
N ILE A 129 -3.46 -16.85 -11.52
CA ILE A 129 -2.31 -15.98 -11.72
C ILE A 129 -2.67 -14.57 -11.27
N VAL A 130 -1.93 -14.08 -10.27
CA VAL A 130 -2.16 -12.74 -9.77
C VAL A 130 -2.01 -11.69 -10.89
N ASN A 131 -2.92 -10.71 -10.94
CA ASN A 131 -3.03 -9.67 -11.98
C ASN A 131 -1.70 -8.99 -12.34
N ILE A 132 -0.80 -8.88 -11.35
CA ILE A 132 0.52 -8.27 -11.52
C ILE A 132 1.49 -9.11 -12.32
N LEU A 133 1.39 -10.43 -12.21
CA LEU A 133 2.18 -11.40 -12.97
C LEU A 133 1.47 -11.85 -14.24
N ASP A 134 0.17 -11.60 -14.33
CA ASP A 134 -0.60 -11.94 -15.51
C ASP A 134 -0.43 -10.89 -16.63
N GLY A 135 -0.10 -11.38 -17.83
CA GLY A 135 -0.05 -10.56 -19.04
C GLY A 135 -1.42 -10.38 -19.69
N ARG A 136 -2.46 -11.08 -19.21
CA ARG A 136 -3.83 -11.06 -19.73
C ARG A 136 -4.89 -11.09 -18.61
N PRO A 137 -4.87 -10.13 -17.65
CA PRO A 137 -5.67 -10.13 -16.41
C PRO A 137 -7.19 -9.98 -16.58
N PHE A 138 -7.74 -10.25 -17.75
CA PHE A 138 -9.17 -10.19 -18.04
C PHE A 138 -9.61 -11.39 -18.91
N ARG A 139 -8.73 -12.39 -19.08
CA ARG A 139 -8.91 -13.51 -20.01
C ARG A 139 -8.12 -14.71 -19.52
N VAL A 140 -8.84 -15.64 -18.91
CA VAL A 140 -8.35 -16.95 -18.46
C VAL A 140 -7.25 -17.51 -19.36
N ASP A 141 -6.03 -17.58 -18.85
CA ASP A 141 -4.87 -18.14 -19.54
C ASP A 141 -4.40 -19.44 -18.88
N GLN A 142 -5.06 -20.54 -19.25
CA GLN A 142 -4.69 -21.88 -18.78
C GLN A 142 -3.29 -22.35 -19.23
N SER A 143 -2.58 -21.57 -20.06
CA SER A 143 -1.26 -21.93 -20.57
C SER A 143 -0.10 -21.41 -19.74
N GLN A 144 -0.34 -20.47 -18.83
CA GLN A 144 0.69 -19.93 -17.95
C GLN A 144 0.82 -20.75 -16.66
N GLY A 145 1.87 -21.56 -16.59
CA GLY A 145 2.22 -22.26 -15.35
C GLY A 145 2.83 -21.32 -14.32
N THR A 146 2.54 -21.55 -13.04
CA THR A 146 3.24 -20.92 -11.90
C THR A 146 4.75 -21.19 -12.01
N GLY A 147 5.54 -20.17 -12.35
CA GLY A 147 6.99 -20.30 -12.56
C GLY A 147 7.52 -19.61 -13.82
N SER A 148 6.66 -18.96 -14.60
CA SER A 148 7.07 -18.13 -15.75
C SER A 148 8.07 -17.03 -15.36
N PRO A 149 8.99 -16.66 -16.28
CA PRO A 149 9.77 -15.43 -16.14
C PRO A 149 8.83 -14.22 -15.97
N LEU A 150 9.36 -13.13 -15.40
CA LEU A 150 8.59 -11.90 -15.25
C LEU A 150 7.91 -11.52 -16.58
N PRO A 151 6.61 -11.19 -16.58
CA PRO A 151 5.91 -10.80 -17.80
C PRO A 151 6.53 -9.54 -18.42
N PRO A 152 6.28 -9.24 -19.70
CA PRO A 152 6.94 -8.14 -20.41
C PRO A 152 6.82 -6.76 -19.71
N HIS A 153 5.67 -6.48 -19.07
CA HIS A 153 5.48 -5.22 -18.33
C HIS A 153 6.29 -5.14 -17.01
N LEU A 154 6.86 -6.25 -16.56
CA LEU A 154 7.76 -6.34 -15.40
C LEU A 154 9.21 -6.65 -15.77
N ASP A 155 9.50 -7.00 -17.03
CA ASP A 155 10.86 -7.24 -17.50
C ASP A 155 11.58 -5.92 -17.79
N TRP A 156 12.23 -5.39 -16.75
CA TRP A 156 13.02 -4.17 -16.83
C TRP A 156 14.20 -4.25 -17.81
N GLU A 157 14.68 -5.45 -18.16
CA GLU A 157 15.70 -5.60 -19.21
C GLU A 157 15.12 -5.26 -20.58
N ALA A 158 13.95 -5.83 -20.91
CA ALA A 158 13.23 -5.53 -22.14
C ALA A 158 12.82 -4.04 -22.23
N GLN A 159 12.60 -3.39 -21.09
CA GLN A 159 12.30 -1.95 -21.00
C GLN A 159 13.54 -1.05 -21.07
N GLY A 160 14.75 -1.61 -21.16
CA GLY A 160 15.99 -0.84 -21.25
C GLY A 160 16.40 -0.13 -19.96
N LYS A 161 15.96 -0.62 -18.79
CA LYS A 161 16.37 -0.06 -17.49
C LYS A 161 17.84 -0.41 -17.18
N PRO A 162 18.51 0.35 -16.29
CA PRO A 162 19.90 0.06 -15.90
C PRO A 162 20.11 -1.37 -15.38
N ALA A 163 21.23 -1.99 -15.75
CA ALA A 163 21.54 -3.39 -15.41
C ALA A 163 21.47 -3.69 -13.90
N GLU A 164 21.84 -2.75 -13.03
CA GLU A 164 21.71 -2.92 -11.58
C GLU A 164 20.24 -3.01 -11.13
N MET A 165 19.35 -2.22 -11.71
CA MET A 165 17.91 -2.28 -11.42
C MET A 165 17.31 -3.60 -11.92
N VAL A 166 17.69 -4.03 -13.13
CA VAL A 166 17.29 -5.34 -13.68
C VAL A 166 17.70 -6.47 -12.75
N ARG A 167 18.94 -6.46 -12.27
CA ARG A 167 19.44 -7.44 -11.29
C ARG A 167 18.62 -7.41 -10.00
N ILE A 168 18.36 -6.21 -9.46
CA ILE A 168 17.56 -6.04 -8.23
C ILE A 168 16.16 -6.63 -8.41
N GLN A 169 15.44 -6.28 -9.49
CA GLN A 169 14.10 -6.80 -9.77
C GLN A 169 14.09 -8.33 -9.83
N ARG A 170 15.02 -8.92 -10.58
CA ARG A 170 15.13 -10.39 -10.74
C ARG A 170 15.47 -11.09 -9.43
N GLU A 171 16.41 -10.55 -8.65
CA GLU A 171 16.77 -11.16 -7.37
C GLU A 171 15.68 -10.97 -6.31
N LEU A 172 14.99 -9.82 -6.28
CA LEU A 172 13.83 -9.60 -5.41
C LEU A 172 12.70 -10.60 -5.71
N TYR A 173 12.37 -10.78 -6.98
CA TYR A 173 11.32 -11.71 -7.38
C TYR A 173 11.72 -13.16 -7.10
N SER A 174 12.86 -13.61 -7.64
CA SER A 174 13.25 -15.03 -7.57
C SER A 174 13.59 -15.52 -6.16
N ARG A 175 14.14 -14.67 -5.29
CA ARG A 175 14.55 -15.06 -3.93
C ARG A 175 13.52 -14.71 -2.88
N TYR A 176 12.85 -13.57 -3.04
CA TYR A 176 12.00 -13.01 -2.00
C TYR A 176 10.53 -12.92 -2.39
N GLY A 177 10.17 -13.26 -3.64
CA GLY A 177 8.79 -13.16 -4.13
C GLY A 177 8.26 -11.73 -4.12
N ILE A 178 9.16 -10.73 -4.20
CA ILE A 178 8.81 -9.30 -4.24
C ILE A 178 9.00 -8.78 -5.65
N VAL A 179 7.99 -8.11 -6.18
CA VAL A 179 8.01 -7.46 -7.49
C VAL A 179 7.96 -5.94 -7.31
N LEU A 180 8.86 -5.21 -7.98
CA LEU A 180 8.77 -3.76 -8.09
C LEU A 180 7.99 -3.38 -9.32
N VAL A 181 6.98 -2.52 -9.18
CA VAL A 181 6.08 -2.17 -10.28
C VAL A 181 5.84 -0.67 -10.39
N GLU A 182 5.97 -0.16 -11.61
CA GLU A 182 5.66 1.23 -11.94
C GLU A 182 4.17 1.32 -12.28
N ARG A 183 3.38 2.10 -11.52
CA ARG A 183 1.99 2.42 -11.88
C ARG A 183 1.98 3.75 -12.63
N THR A 184 2.03 4.86 -11.91
CA THR A 184 2.09 6.20 -12.53
C THR A 184 3.47 6.83 -12.42
N GLU A 185 4.31 6.41 -11.46
CA GLU A 185 5.67 6.89 -11.28
C GLU A 185 6.73 5.83 -11.64
N SER A 186 7.92 6.30 -12.00
CA SER A 186 9.05 5.41 -12.34
C SER A 186 9.91 5.12 -11.12
N PHE A 187 10.45 3.90 -11.01
CA PHE A 187 11.51 3.63 -10.06
C PHE A 187 12.79 4.36 -10.46
N THR A 188 13.48 4.93 -9.48
CA THR A 188 14.85 5.42 -9.62
C THR A 188 15.84 4.32 -9.24
N PRO A 189 17.10 4.37 -9.73
CA PRO A 189 18.15 3.45 -9.29
C PRO A 189 18.35 3.47 -7.77
N GLU A 190 18.26 4.66 -7.17
CA GLU A 190 18.42 4.88 -5.73
C GLU A 190 17.30 4.20 -4.94
N LEU A 191 16.05 4.33 -5.41
CA LEU A 191 14.89 3.73 -4.74
C LEU A 191 14.92 2.21 -4.85
N ALA A 192 15.18 1.66 -6.04
CA ALA A 192 15.34 0.21 -6.23
C ALA A 192 16.44 -0.35 -5.32
N ARG A 193 17.56 0.37 -5.18
CA ARG A 193 18.63 0.01 -4.26
C ARG A 193 18.22 0.12 -2.79
N ALA A 194 17.43 1.13 -2.42
CA ALA A 194 16.91 1.27 -1.05
C ALA A 194 16.01 0.09 -0.67
N VAL A 195 15.14 -0.38 -1.57
CA VAL A 195 14.38 -1.62 -1.36
C VAL A 195 15.31 -2.81 -1.16
N TRP A 196 16.26 -3.01 -2.08
CA TRP A 196 17.21 -4.11 -2.02
C TRP A 196 18.02 -4.13 -0.71
N ASP A 197 18.58 -2.99 -0.32
CA ASP A 197 19.37 -2.85 0.91
C ASP A 197 18.45 -3.02 2.14
N THR A 198 17.17 -2.66 2.07
CA THR A 198 16.22 -2.94 3.16
C THR A 198 15.99 -4.45 3.35
N VAL A 199 15.69 -5.17 2.28
CA VAL A 199 15.45 -6.62 2.33
C VAL A 199 16.72 -7.38 2.72
N THR A 200 17.84 -7.09 2.05
CA THR A 200 19.05 -7.92 2.13
C THR A 200 20.04 -7.48 3.19
N ARG A 201 19.88 -6.25 3.72
CA ARG A 201 20.75 -5.74 4.76
C ARG A 201 19.94 -5.44 6.01
N VAL A 202 18.89 -4.60 5.95
CA VAL A 202 18.14 -4.14 7.15
C VAL A 202 17.47 -5.33 7.85
N TYR A 203 16.78 -6.17 7.07
CA TYR A 203 16.01 -7.30 7.59
C TYR A 203 16.50 -8.66 7.06
N PRO A 204 17.82 -8.93 7.04
CA PRO A 204 18.36 -10.07 6.32
C PRO A 204 17.94 -11.39 6.96
N ARG A 205 17.77 -11.40 8.29
CA ARG A 205 17.34 -12.59 9.05
C ARG A 205 15.88 -12.93 8.83
N VAL A 206 15.02 -11.92 8.68
CA VAL A 206 13.59 -12.12 8.42
C VAL A 206 13.43 -12.78 7.05
N PHE A 207 14.05 -12.18 6.03
CA PHE A 207 13.95 -12.69 4.67
C PHE A 207 14.79 -13.94 4.39
N ALA A 208 15.89 -14.18 5.10
CA ALA A 208 16.65 -15.43 4.96
C ALA A 208 15.91 -16.65 5.54
N ARG A 209 15.13 -16.46 6.61
CA ARG A 209 14.35 -17.56 7.23
C ARG A 209 13.12 -17.90 6.40
N GLU A 210 12.43 -16.86 5.92
CA GLU A 210 11.09 -17.02 5.34
C GLU A 210 11.10 -17.07 3.81
N GLY A 211 12.18 -16.62 3.17
CA GLY A 211 12.21 -16.37 1.74
C GLY A 211 11.34 -15.17 1.37
N SER A 212 10.02 -15.26 1.57
CA SER A 212 9.07 -14.19 1.26
C SER A 212 8.21 -13.81 2.48
N LEU A 213 7.56 -12.65 2.42
CA LEU A 213 6.52 -12.28 3.39
C LEU A 213 5.13 -12.56 2.79
N PRO A 214 4.18 -13.07 3.60
CA PRO A 214 2.78 -13.23 3.17
C PRO A 214 2.03 -11.91 3.07
N THR A 215 2.62 -10.80 3.52
CA THR A 215 2.01 -9.47 3.52
C THR A 215 2.66 -8.52 2.52
N LEU A 216 3.75 -8.93 1.87
CA LEU A 216 4.48 -8.09 0.92
C LEU A 216 4.88 -8.92 -0.30
N LYS A 217 4.17 -8.70 -1.40
CA LYS A 217 4.45 -9.26 -2.72
C LYS A 217 4.77 -8.17 -3.74
N THR A 218 4.19 -6.98 -3.56
CA THR A 218 4.29 -5.89 -4.52
C THR A 218 4.81 -4.63 -3.86
N ILE A 219 5.74 -3.95 -4.52
CA ILE A 219 6.11 -2.57 -4.20
C ILE A 219 5.82 -1.72 -5.43
N ALA A 220 4.82 -0.86 -5.35
CA ALA A 220 4.34 -0.05 -6.45
C ALA A 220 4.78 1.42 -6.30
N THR A 221 5.00 2.12 -7.41
CA THR A 221 5.24 3.57 -7.43
C THR A 221 4.08 4.33 -8.08
N GLU A 222 3.55 5.31 -7.35
CA GLU A 222 2.40 6.14 -7.73
C GLU A 222 2.72 7.63 -7.58
N ASP A 223 1.95 8.49 -8.24
CA ASP A 223 2.16 9.93 -8.25
C ASP A 223 1.68 10.54 -6.94
N TYR A 224 0.44 10.22 -6.59
CA TYR A 224 -0.29 10.83 -5.48
C TYR A 224 -0.91 9.76 -4.58
N SER A 225 -1.17 10.15 -3.32
CA SER A 225 -1.91 9.30 -2.40
C SER A 225 -3.29 9.01 -2.95
N LEU A 226 -3.72 7.76 -2.81
CA LEU A 226 -5.08 7.35 -3.10
C LEU A 226 -6.06 7.83 -2.03
N LEU A 227 -5.55 8.18 -0.84
CA LEU A 227 -6.32 8.66 0.31
C LEU A 227 -6.41 10.19 0.38
N ASP A 228 -5.53 10.92 -0.33
CA ASP A 228 -5.55 12.38 -0.38
C ASP A 228 -5.22 12.91 -1.79
N PRO A 229 -6.22 12.97 -2.69
CA PRO A 229 -6.06 13.40 -4.08
C PRO A 229 -6.08 14.92 -4.26
N ASP A 230 -6.46 15.66 -3.21
CA ASP A 230 -6.53 17.12 -3.24
C ASP A 230 -5.29 17.77 -2.63
N ASP A 231 -4.31 16.97 -2.18
CA ASP A 231 -2.97 17.46 -1.84
C ASP A 231 -2.22 17.85 -3.12
N PRO A 232 -2.08 19.16 -3.41
CA PRO A 232 -1.42 19.63 -4.62
C PRO A 232 0.09 19.35 -4.62
N GLU A 233 0.67 18.94 -3.48
CA GLU A 233 2.08 18.58 -3.33
C GLU A 233 2.33 17.06 -3.51
N GLY A 234 1.29 16.29 -3.84
CA GLY A 234 1.31 14.82 -3.77
C GLY A 234 1.10 14.35 -2.34
N ALA A 235 1.04 13.03 -2.09
CA ALA A 235 0.82 12.50 -0.75
C ALA A 235 1.68 13.21 0.33
N THR A 236 1.06 13.67 1.43
CA THR A 236 1.82 14.10 2.62
C THR A 236 2.74 12.99 3.14
N ASP A 237 2.39 11.73 2.87
CA ASP A 237 3.17 10.55 3.18
C ASP A 237 4.15 10.17 2.05
N PHE A 238 5.27 9.55 2.40
CA PHE A 238 6.21 9.03 1.39
C PHE A 238 5.72 7.72 0.75
N ALA A 239 4.98 6.92 1.52
CA ALA A 239 4.56 5.58 1.15
C ALA A 239 3.43 5.09 2.08
N GLN A 240 2.77 3.99 1.70
CA GLN A 240 1.71 3.35 2.46
C GLN A 240 1.73 1.83 2.28
N VAL A 241 1.40 1.07 3.33
CA VAL A 241 1.18 -0.39 3.27
C VAL A 241 -0.30 -0.73 3.16
N LEU A 242 -0.63 -1.53 2.14
CA LEU A 242 -1.94 -2.13 1.89
C LEU A 242 -1.84 -3.65 2.08
N ALA A 243 -1.85 -4.10 3.33
CA ALA A 243 -1.63 -5.51 3.68
C ALA A 243 -2.64 -6.48 3.01
N ALA A 244 -3.88 -6.02 2.80
CA ALA A 244 -4.95 -6.83 2.19
C ALA A 244 -4.66 -7.21 0.72
N THR A 245 -3.89 -6.37 0.00
CA THR A 245 -3.44 -6.63 -1.38
C THR A 245 -1.94 -6.91 -1.42
N GLN A 246 -1.32 -7.14 -0.26
CA GLN A 246 0.10 -7.42 -0.10
C GLN A 246 1.02 -6.39 -0.79
N THR A 247 0.58 -5.13 -0.83
CA THR A 247 1.19 -4.07 -1.62
C THR A 247 1.71 -2.94 -0.74
N LEU A 248 2.94 -2.51 -0.98
CA LEU A 248 3.50 -1.26 -0.48
C LEU A 248 3.49 -0.24 -1.63
N VAL A 249 2.83 0.89 -1.46
CA VAL A 249 2.78 1.96 -2.46
C VAL A 249 3.75 3.07 -2.04
N ILE A 250 4.57 3.56 -2.98
CA ILE A 250 5.50 4.67 -2.78
C ILE A 250 5.04 5.83 -3.66
N TYR A 251 4.82 7.00 -3.07
CA TYR A 251 4.32 8.16 -3.80
C TYR A 251 5.45 8.99 -4.42
N ARG A 252 5.14 9.91 -5.35
CA ARG A 252 6.14 10.74 -6.05
C ARG A 252 7.11 11.40 -5.07
N ARG A 253 6.59 11.94 -3.98
CA ARG A 253 7.40 12.53 -2.91
C ARG A 253 8.44 11.57 -2.33
N GLY A 254 8.09 10.29 -2.15
CA GLY A 254 9.01 9.23 -1.73
C GLY A 254 10.02 8.88 -2.83
N VAL A 255 9.58 8.82 -4.09
CA VAL A 255 10.44 8.58 -5.26
C VAL A 255 11.50 9.67 -5.42
N GLU A 256 11.13 10.93 -5.22
CA GLU A 256 12.00 12.11 -5.36
C GLU A 256 12.84 12.41 -4.12
N SER A 257 12.58 11.71 -3.02
CA SER A 257 13.29 11.93 -1.76
C SER A 257 14.78 11.57 -1.87
N PRO A 258 15.66 12.23 -1.09
CA PRO A 258 17.07 11.87 -1.05
C PRO A 258 17.28 10.38 -0.70
N PRO A 259 18.32 9.71 -1.21
CA PRO A 259 18.51 8.26 -1.01
C PRO A 259 18.53 7.84 0.46
N ALA A 260 19.07 8.69 1.33
CA ALA A 260 19.06 8.52 2.77
C ALA A 260 17.65 8.40 3.35
N ILE A 261 16.74 9.26 2.89
CA ILE A 261 15.34 9.28 3.30
C ILE A 261 14.61 8.08 2.70
N GLN A 262 14.91 7.72 1.44
CA GLN A 262 14.38 6.51 0.80
C GLN A 262 14.68 5.24 1.60
N LEU A 263 15.93 5.04 2.01
CA LEU A 263 16.27 3.89 2.86
C LEU A 263 15.51 3.94 4.20
N GLY A 264 15.38 5.13 4.80
CA GLY A 264 14.67 5.32 6.06
C GLY A 264 13.20 4.92 5.99
N PHE A 265 12.44 5.49 5.05
CA PHE A 265 11.02 5.15 4.91
C PHE A 265 10.84 3.72 4.39
N MET A 266 11.70 3.22 3.49
CA MET A 266 11.59 1.82 3.06
C MET A 266 11.76 0.85 4.23
N SER A 267 12.68 1.14 5.14
CA SER A 267 12.87 0.36 6.37
C SER A 267 11.64 0.42 7.28
N HIS A 268 10.98 1.58 7.34
CA HIS A 268 9.76 1.80 8.11
C HIS A 268 8.57 1.01 7.54
N GLU A 269 8.26 1.18 6.26
CA GLU A 269 7.11 0.57 5.60
C GLU A 269 7.24 -0.95 5.45
N ILE A 270 8.44 -1.46 5.12
CA ILE A 270 8.67 -2.92 5.14
C ILE A 270 8.56 -3.44 6.58
N GLY A 271 8.92 -2.64 7.58
CA GLY A 271 8.67 -2.94 8.99
C GLY A 271 7.20 -3.18 9.31
N HIS A 272 6.28 -2.36 8.77
CA HIS A 272 4.84 -2.58 8.91
C HIS A 272 4.38 -3.91 8.28
N ASN A 273 4.90 -4.26 7.10
CA ASN A 273 4.59 -5.54 6.48
C ASN A 273 5.05 -6.72 7.34
N ILE A 274 6.24 -6.64 7.91
CA ILE A 274 6.75 -7.64 8.85
C ILE A 274 5.84 -7.72 10.06
N GLN A 275 5.48 -6.59 10.67
CA GLN A 275 4.56 -6.55 11.81
C GLN A 275 3.23 -7.23 11.48
N PHE A 276 2.59 -6.87 10.36
CA PHE A 276 1.34 -7.50 9.94
C PHE A 276 1.50 -9.01 9.73
N ALA A 277 2.61 -9.47 9.15
CA ALA A 277 2.86 -10.91 8.97
C ALA A 277 2.96 -11.66 10.32
N LEU A 278 3.32 -10.97 11.40
CA LEU A 278 3.47 -11.55 12.74
C LEU A 278 2.20 -11.43 13.57
N ASP A 279 1.40 -10.39 13.38
CA ASP A 279 0.15 -10.19 14.12
C ASP A 279 -0.88 -11.28 13.81
N TYR A 280 -0.72 -12.00 12.69
CA TYR A 280 -1.53 -13.19 12.35
C TYR A 280 -0.94 -14.53 12.86
N ASP A 281 0.16 -14.54 13.62
CA ASP A 281 0.78 -15.74 14.21
C ASP A 281 1.31 -15.49 15.64
N GLU A 282 0.47 -15.74 16.65
CA GLU A 282 0.73 -15.49 18.08
C GLU A 282 2.00 -16.19 18.60
N LYS A 283 2.30 -17.41 18.13
CA LYS A 283 3.49 -18.16 18.52
C LYS A 283 4.76 -17.50 17.98
N ARG A 284 4.67 -16.94 16.79
CA ARG A 284 5.78 -16.30 16.09
C ARG A 284 6.03 -14.87 16.56
N GLN A 285 4.99 -14.18 17.01
CA GLN A 285 5.11 -12.90 17.72
C GLN A 285 6.04 -13.04 18.94
N GLN A 286 5.91 -14.12 19.71
CA GLN A 286 6.78 -14.42 20.86
C GLN A 286 8.22 -14.74 20.47
N GLU A 287 8.46 -15.49 19.39
CA GLU A 287 9.81 -15.83 18.91
C GLU A 287 10.61 -14.60 18.47
N ILE A 288 9.95 -13.61 17.84
CA ILE A 288 10.62 -12.44 17.27
C ILE A 288 10.75 -11.29 18.27
N ILE A 289 9.83 -11.13 19.23
CA ILE A 289 10.04 -10.22 20.38
C ILE A 289 11.31 -10.59 21.14
N LEU A 290 11.67 -11.88 21.14
CA LEU A 290 12.90 -12.39 21.74
C LEU A 290 14.13 -12.31 20.81
N LEU A 291 13.93 -12.08 19.50
CA LEU A 291 15.05 -11.71 18.64
C LEU A 291 15.44 -10.27 19.02
N PRO A 292 16.73 -10.01 19.26
CA PRO A 292 17.18 -8.63 19.28
C PRO A 292 16.87 -8.05 17.90
N LEU A 293 15.81 -7.22 17.82
CA LEU A 293 15.58 -6.33 16.70
C LEU A 293 16.82 -5.45 16.63
N ALA A 294 17.74 -5.86 15.78
CA ALA A 294 19.09 -5.31 15.68
C ALA A 294 19.10 -3.90 15.08
N PHE A 295 18.03 -3.12 15.27
CA PHE A 295 17.94 -1.73 14.86
C PHE A 295 19.05 -0.89 15.52
N THR A 296 19.50 -1.29 16.72
CA THR A 296 20.54 -0.59 17.48
C THR A 296 21.98 -1.02 17.17
N SER A 297 22.21 -2.14 16.46
CA SER A 297 23.58 -2.60 16.13
C SER A 297 23.92 -2.44 14.63
N TRP A 298 23.11 -1.70 13.89
CA TRP A 298 23.00 -1.82 12.43
C TRP A 298 23.92 -0.93 11.59
N TRP A 299 24.86 -0.22 12.22
CA TRP A 299 25.82 0.62 11.51
C TRP A 299 26.91 -0.21 10.83
N SER A 300 26.61 -0.75 9.64
CA SER A 300 27.67 -1.13 8.71
C SER A 300 28.27 0.14 8.10
N PRO A 301 29.59 0.37 8.20
CA PRO A 301 30.26 1.48 7.55
C PRO A 301 30.02 1.53 6.02
N THR A 302 29.64 0.39 5.42
CA THR A 302 29.32 0.29 3.99
C THR A 302 27.95 0.88 3.67
N VAL A 303 26.93 0.66 4.50
CA VAL A 303 25.59 1.25 4.33
C VAL A 303 25.66 2.75 4.65
N GLY A 304 26.26 3.12 5.79
CA GLY A 304 26.37 4.53 6.19
C GLY A 304 27.12 5.40 5.16
N ARG A 305 28.26 4.92 4.62
CA ARG A 305 29.00 5.67 3.59
C ARG A 305 28.22 5.82 2.29
N ARG A 306 27.50 4.77 1.86
CA ARG A 306 26.72 4.77 0.63
C ARG A 306 25.58 5.79 0.68
N TYR A 307 24.92 5.91 1.82
CA TYR A 307 23.80 6.84 2.03
C TYR A 307 24.23 8.19 2.65
N ARG A 308 25.53 8.46 2.72
CA ARG A 308 26.12 9.67 3.33
C ARG A 308 25.66 9.93 4.77
N TRP A 309 25.23 8.90 5.48
CA TRP A 309 25.00 9.00 6.92
C TRP A 309 26.36 9.12 7.61
N ARG A 310 26.43 9.98 8.64
CA ARG A 310 27.58 10.06 9.54
C ARG A 310 27.10 9.70 10.95
N SER A 311 27.74 8.74 11.59
CA SER A 311 27.46 8.49 13.01
C SER A 311 28.12 9.60 13.80
N THR A 312 27.35 10.49 14.40
CA THR A 312 27.84 11.24 15.54
C THR A 312 27.81 10.27 16.71
N ARG A 313 28.97 9.78 17.17
CA ARG A 313 29.03 9.24 18.52
C ARG A 313 28.59 10.37 19.43
N ALA A 314 27.46 10.22 20.10
CA ALA A 314 27.18 11.02 21.28
C ALA A 314 28.33 10.74 22.24
N THR A 315 29.29 11.65 22.30
CA THR A 315 30.27 11.69 23.37
C THR A 315 29.48 11.97 24.63
N SER A 316 29.11 10.92 25.36
CA SER A 316 28.78 11.08 26.78
C SER A 316 30.03 11.67 27.41
N SER A 317 30.00 12.97 27.73
CA SER A 317 31.01 13.58 28.57
C SER A 317 31.10 12.75 29.85
N PRO A 318 32.28 12.31 30.28
CA PRO A 318 32.40 11.67 31.57
C PRO A 318 32.04 12.72 32.63
N SER A 319 30.92 12.52 33.32
CA SER A 319 30.58 13.29 34.52
C SER A 319 31.54 12.89 35.64
N SER A 320 32.73 13.47 35.64
CA SER A 320 33.62 13.45 36.78
C SER A 320 33.19 14.54 37.77
N GLY A 321 32.57 14.14 38.88
CA GLY A 321 32.54 14.96 40.09
C GLY A 321 31.25 14.87 40.91
N PRO A 322 31.31 14.43 42.18
CA PRO A 322 30.20 14.58 43.12
C PRO A 322 30.19 16.04 43.61
N SER A 323 29.17 16.82 43.28
CA SER A 323 28.95 18.10 43.94
C SER A 323 27.92 17.93 45.06
N THR A 324 28.36 18.36 46.23
CA THR A 324 27.72 18.20 47.52
C THR A 324 26.41 18.97 47.62
N CYS A 325 25.46 18.36 48.32
CA CYS A 325 24.31 19.03 48.89
C CYS A 325 24.75 20.26 49.69
N ARG A 326 24.31 21.45 49.29
CA ARG A 326 24.13 22.60 50.19
C ARG A 326 22.78 23.25 49.93
N SER A 327 22.04 23.33 51.02
CA SER A 327 20.71 23.89 51.17
C SER A 327 20.74 25.43 51.25
N ASN A 328 19.87 26.06 50.42
CA ASN A 328 18.90 27.14 50.70
C ASN A 328 19.36 28.52 51.28
N PRO A 329 18.55 29.62 51.19
CA PRO A 329 17.20 29.81 50.60
C PRO A 329 16.94 31.13 49.80
N THR A 330 15.72 31.24 49.22
CA THR A 330 14.90 32.44 48.88
C THR A 330 15.44 33.43 47.81
N THR A 331 14.73 33.72 46.72
CA THR A 331 13.73 34.83 46.69
C THR A 331 12.73 34.69 45.53
N ILE A 332 11.47 34.93 45.89
CA ILE A 332 10.26 35.04 45.06
C ILE A 332 10.31 36.35 44.24
N SER A 333 9.98 36.32 42.96
CA SER A 333 9.26 37.43 42.32
C SER A 333 8.41 36.96 41.15
N THR A 334 7.12 36.93 41.42
CA THR A 334 6.00 36.97 40.47
C THR A 334 6.06 38.23 39.63
N ALA A 335 5.78 38.12 38.32
CA ALA A 335 5.27 39.22 37.52
C ALA A 335 4.17 38.71 36.60
N THR A 336 2.95 39.09 36.95
CA THR A 336 1.71 38.86 36.22
C THR A 336 1.33 40.15 35.48
N ARG A 337 0.74 39.98 34.28
CA ARG A 337 -0.16 40.90 33.55
C ARG A 337 0.41 42.21 32.97
N ARG A 338 0.10 42.43 31.68
CA ARG A 338 -1.09 43.20 31.28
C ARG A 338 -1.47 43.00 29.80
N SER A 339 -2.70 42.58 29.61
CA SER A 339 -3.54 42.82 28.43
C SER A 339 -4.01 44.28 28.43
N GLU A 340 -3.95 44.97 27.30
CA GLU A 340 -4.75 46.18 27.06
C GLU A 340 -5.64 45.97 25.83
N THR A 341 -6.93 46.08 26.08
CA THR A 341 -8.02 46.18 25.11
C THR A 341 -8.72 47.51 25.35
N GLY A 342 -9.15 48.15 24.27
CA GLY A 342 -10.13 49.25 24.25
C GLY A 342 -9.53 50.59 23.85
N LYS A 343 -10.23 51.48 23.16
CA LYS A 343 -11.57 51.47 22.53
C LYS A 343 -11.69 52.78 21.74
N SER A 344 -12.41 52.74 20.61
CA SER A 344 -13.24 53.80 20.01
C SER A 344 -12.83 55.28 20.08
N GLY A 345 -12.65 55.86 18.89
CA GLY A 345 -12.97 57.23 18.50
C GLY A 345 -13.45 57.20 17.05
#